data_AF-A0A414HQQ2-F1
#
_entry.id   AF-A0A414HQQ2-F1
#
_cell.length_a   1.000
_cell.length_b   1.000
_cell.length_c   1.000
_cell.angle_alpha   90.00
_cell.angle_beta   90.00
_cell.angle_gamma   90.00
#
_symmetry.space_group_name_H-M   'P 1'
#
loop_
_entity.id
_entity.type
_entity.pdbx_description
1 polymer ?
#
loop_
_entity_poly.entity_id
_entity_poly.type
_entity_poly.pdbx_seq_one_letter_code
_entity_poly.pdbx_strand_id
1 'polypeptide(L)'
;THGDKQPYKYNNKELDMNNGLNWYDYDARQMEVVSGRFTSIDPMAEKYYSWSPYSYCLGNPIKFVDPTGTFTSPYYTEDGTFLGVDEKGFTGAIYITNKATFDKYSNKGVADSKKIQGDKNTVPLKTSVIELASQAHIYTDVLKKSTDAKLDMSGLYKGEVSIVDDVVRVGLNEYMGKGYNDPYGHKEKPKYSTTYVKGKIRVTVESGYNQHDLYTVESIQNYLGVHEYYGHGIMNWSKTSTHWKCYNAQLNHPTFKKLPKYQQDEIKERYNLYYSKRGK
;
A
#
# COMPACT_ATOMS: atom_id res chain seq x y z
N THR A 1 44.89 6.78 19.58
CA THR A 1 43.63 6.17 20.02
C THR A 1 42.70 6.12 18.83
N HIS A 2 42.61 4.97 18.17
CA HIS A 2 41.72 4.75 17.03
C HIS A 2 40.31 4.51 17.59
N GLY A 3 39.61 5.60 17.92
CA GLY A 3 38.19 5.54 18.26
C GLY A 3 37.39 5.33 16.99
N ASP A 4 36.55 4.30 16.99
CA ASP A 4 35.62 3.99 15.90
C ASP A 4 34.83 5.25 15.49
N LYS A 5 35.23 5.87 14.38
CA LYS A 5 34.46 6.95 13.75
C LYS A 5 33.20 6.33 13.19
N GLN A 6 32.08 6.46 13.91
CA GLN A 6 30.76 6.02 13.42
C GLN A 6 30.45 6.75 12.09
N PRO A 7 30.41 6.05 10.94
CA PRO A 7 30.36 6.70 9.61
C PRO A 7 28.95 7.21 9.26
N TYR A 8 27.92 6.60 9.85
CA TYR A 8 26.54 7.02 9.69
C TYR A 8 26.19 8.08 10.73
N LYS A 9 25.65 9.22 10.30
CA LYS A 9 25.25 10.31 11.22
C LYS A 9 23.82 10.74 10.95
N TYR A 10 23.63 11.93 10.38
CA TYR A 10 22.31 12.48 10.10
C TYR A 10 21.51 11.54 9.18
N ASN A 11 20.28 11.21 9.57
CA ASN A 11 19.37 10.28 8.88
C ASN A 11 19.97 8.91 8.53
N ASN A 12 20.91 8.41 9.33
CA ASN A 12 21.62 7.16 9.07
C ASN A 12 22.32 7.11 7.71
N LYS A 13 22.64 8.27 7.11
CA LYS A 13 23.43 8.36 5.89
C LYS A 13 24.91 8.50 6.20
N GLU A 14 25.74 7.97 5.30
CA GLU A 14 27.19 8.01 5.42
C GLU A 14 27.67 9.45 5.25
N LEU A 15 28.47 9.91 6.21
CA LEU A 15 29.12 11.22 6.16
C LEU A 15 30.44 11.09 5.41
N ASP A 16 30.49 11.61 4.18
CA ASP A 16 31.72 11.78 3.43
C ASP A 16 32.42 13.09 3.83
N MET A 17 33.59 12.97 4.46
CA MET A 17 34.44 14.09 4.88
C MET A 17 35.56 14.40 3.89
N ASN A 18 35.60 13.72 2.73
CA ASN A 18 36.62 13.95 1.72
C ASN A 18 36.58 15.41 1.23
N ASN A 19 37.78 15.98 1.03
CA ASN A 19 37.97 17.37 0.58
C ASN A 19 37.39 18.47 1.49
N GLY A 20 37.01 18.15 2.74
CA GLY A 20 36.55 19.14 3.72
C GLY A 20 35.11 19.63 3.54
N LEU A 21 34.33 19.00 2.64
CA LEU A 21 32.97 19.44 2.28
C LEU A 21 31.88 18.84 3.18
N ASN A 22 32.16 17.76 3.91
CA ASN A 22 31.27 17.14 4.91
C ASN A 22 29.85 16.87 4.37
N TRP A 23 29.75 16.09 3.30
CA TRP A 23 28.48 15.78 2.63
C TRP A 23 27.91 14.46 3.10
N TYR A 24 26.58 14.33 3.02
CA TYR A 24 25.91 13.07 3.25
C TYR A 24 25.56 12.39 1.94
N ASP A 25 25.89 11.11 1.84
CA ASP A 25 25.52 10.28 0.70
C ASP A 25 24.07 9.78 0.86
N TYR A 26 23.17 10.35 0.06
CA TYR A 26 21.78 9.88 -0.07
C TYR A 26 21.59 9.03 -1.34
N ASP A 27 22.65 8.33 -1.77
CA ASP A 27 22.75 7.44 -2.92
C ASP A 27 22.59 8.17 -4.27
N ALA A 28 21.43 8.77 -4.50
CA ALA A 28 21.12 9.48 -5.74
C ALA A 28 21.73 10.89 -5.79
N ARG A 29 21.94 11.51 -4.63
CA ARG A 29 22.40 12.90 -4.50
C ARG A 29 23.23 13.06 -3.23
N GLN A 30 24.22 13.95 -3.30
CA GLN A 30 24.97 14.39 -2.13
C GLN A 30 24.22 15.54 -1.46
N MET A 31 24.08 15.49 -0.14
CA MET A 31 23.41 16.53 0.65
C MET A 31 24.43 17.38 1.40
N GLU A 32 24.36 18.70 1.20
CA GLU A 32 25.12 19.66 1.99
C GLU A 32 24.36 20.00 3.28
N VAL A 33 25.02 19.79 4.43
CA VAL A 33 24.41 19.95 5.76
C VAL A 33 24.12 21.40 6.10
N VAL A 34 25.05 22.29 5.74
CA VAL A 34 25.00 23.70 6.14
C VAL A 34 23.79 24.40 5.48
N SER A 35 23.52 24.06 4.22
CA SER A 35 22.40 24.64 3.47
C SER A 35 21.11 23.80 3.54
N GLY A 36 21.20 22.53 3.96
CA GLY A 36 20.08 21.60 4.00
C GLY A 36 19.50 21.32 2.61
N ARG A 37 20.35 21.27 1.58
CA ARG A 37 19.97 21.11 0.17
C ARG A 37 20.79 20.02 -0.50
N PHE A 38 20.28 19.49 -1.61
CA PHE A 38 21.07 18.65 -2.49
C PHE A 38 22.01 19.48 -3.35
N THR A 39 23.18 18.93 -3.66
CA THR A 39 24.19 19.59 -4.50
C THR A 39 23.90 19.45 -6.00
N SER A 40 22.91 18.63 -6.37
CA SER A 40 22.47 18.40 -7.75
C SER A 40 20.95 18.52 -7.91
N ILE A 41 20.53 18.85 -9.14
CA ILE A 41 19.11 18.97 -9.54
C ILE A 41 18.40 17.63 -9.36
N ASP A 42 17.18 17.67 -8.80
CA ASP A 42 16.29 16.52 -8.75
C ASP A 42 15.97 15.99 -10.16
N PRO A 43 16.23 14.71 -10.49
CA PRO A 43 15.84 14.12 -11.76
C PRO A 43 14.33 14.18 -12.03
N MET A 44 13.50 14.39 -11.01
CA MET A 44 12.06 14.56 -11.08
C MET A 44 11.63 16.03 -10.90
N ALA A 45 12.55 16.99 -10.99
CA ALA A 45 12.27 18.42 -10.85
C ALA A 45 11.13 18.90 -11.77
N GLU A 46 11.01 18.31 -12.96
CA GLU A 46 9.93 18.62 -13.92
C GLU A 46 8.52 18.24 -13.42
N LYS A 47 8.40 17.41 -12.38
CA LYS A 47 7.11 17.09 -11.76
C LYS A 47 6.69 18.09 -10.69
N TYR A 48 7.58 18.99 -10.28
CA TYR A 48 7.40 19.90 -9.15
C TYR A 48 7.88 21.32 -9.47
N TYR A 49 7.33 21.94 -10.51
CA TYR A 49 7.72 23.29 -10.98
C TYR A 49 7.66 24.39 -9.92
N SER A 50 6.84 24.23 -8.88
CA SER A 50 6.67 25.20 -7.79
C SER A 50 7.71 25.06 -6.67
N TRP A 51 8.61 24.08 -6.73
CA TRP A 51 9.62 23.81 -5.71
C TRP A 51 11.02 23.88 -6.31
N SER A 52 11.99 24.30 -5.49
CA SER A 52 13.39 24.33 -5.95
C SER A 52 13.86 22.90 -6.26
N PRO A 53 14.55 22.69 -7.40
CA PRO A 53 15.10 21.39 -7.77
C PRO A 53 16.17 20.87 -6.81
N TYR A 54 16.62 21.70 -5.85
CA TYR A 54 17.63 21.37 -4.86
C TYR A 54 17.06 21.17 -3.44
N SER A 55 15.73 21.28 -3.27
CA SER A 55 15.08 21.22 -1.96
C SER A 55 15.15 19.82 -1.34
N TYR A 56 15.75 19.72 -0.16
CA TYR A 56 15.64 18.54 0.69
C TYR A 56 14.32 18.55 1.47
N CYS A 57 13.57 17.44 1.48
CA CYS A 57 12.35 17.27 2.28
C CYS A 57 11.28 18.36 2.09
N LEU A 58 11.17 18.94 0.89
CA LEU A 58 10.26 20.08 0.60
C LEU A 58 10.43 21.24 1.60
N GLY A 59 11.65 21.44 2.12
CA GLY A 59 11.97 22.49 3.10
C GLY A 59 11.55 22.19 4.54
N ASN A 60 11.13 20.96 4.87
CA ASN A 60 10.78 20.58 6.24
C ASN A 60 11.41 19.23 6.67
N PRO A 61 12.71 19.21 6.98
CA PRO A 61 13.46 18.00 7.33
C PRO A 61 13.18 17.48 8.76
N ILE A 62 12.42 18.22 9.57
CA ILE A 62 11.98 17.78 10.91
C ILE A 62 10.76 16.85 10.78
N LYS A 63 9.93 17.09 9.75
CA LYS A 63 8.69 16.35 9.51
C LYS A 63 8.84 15.21 8.51
N PHE A 64 9.81 15.31 7.60
CA PHE A 64 10.05 14.34 6.56
C PHE A 64 11.51 13.89 6.61
N VAL A 65 11.72 12.57 6.55
CA VAL A 65 13.00 11.98 6.16
C VAL A 65 12.73 11.35 4.81
N ASP A 66 13.53 11.72 3.82
CA ASP A 66 13.44 11.18 2.48
C ASP A 66 14.65 10.26 2.22
N PRO A 67 14.52 8.93 2.41
CA PRO A 67 15.65 8.03 2.22
C PRO A 67 16.09 7.91 0.75
N THR A 68 15.17 8.12 -0.23
CA THR A 68 15.38 7.96 -1.69
C THR A 68 14.37 8.66 -2.66
N GLY A 69 13.25 9.26 -2.22
CA GLY A 69 12.43 10.18 -3.02
C GLY A 69 11.14 9.67 -3.69
N THR A 70 10.82 8.37 -3.72
CA THR A 70 9.56 7.84 -4.33
C THR A 70 9.16 6.43 -3.84
N PHE A 71 7.92 5.99 -4.14
CA PHE A 71 7.35 4.69 -3.74
C PHE A 71 7.96 3.50 -4.50
N THR A 72 8.25 2.42 -3.78
CA THR A 72 8.53 1.06 -4.30
C THR A 72 7.33 0.30 -4.76
N SER A 73 7.60 -0.86 -5.37
CA SER A 73 6.67 -1.86 -5.80
C SER A 73 7.05 -3.25 -5.25
N PRO A 74 6.13 -4.01 -4.62
CA PRO A 74 6.35 -5.42 -4.32
C PRO A 74 6.06 -6.31 -5.53
N TYR A 75 6.74 -7.45 -5.58
CA TYR A 75 6.65 -8.44 -6.65
C TYR A 75 6.12 -9.76 -6.11
N TYR A 76 5.16 -10.33 -6.83
CA TYR A 76 4.57 -11.62 -6.54
C TYR A 76 4.59 -12.50 -7.79
N THR A 77 4.53 -13.81 -7.59
CA THR A 77 4.22 -14.78 -8.65
C THR A 77 2.73 -14.79 -8.97
N GLU A 78 2.39 -15.43 -10.09
CA GLU A 78 1.02 -15.60 -10.55
C GLU A 78 0.15 -16.41 -9.57
N ASP A 79 0.75 -17.28 -8.77
CA ASP A 79 0.09 -18.00 -7.67
C ASP A 79 -0.01 -17.18 -6.37
N GLY A 80 0.42 -15.91 -6.36
CA GLY A 80 0.35 -15.02 -5.22
C GLY A 80 1.48 -15.17 -4.19
N THR A 81 2.54 -15.93 -4.51
CA THR A 81 3.72 -16.02 -3.64
C THR A 81 4.56 -14.74 -3.70
N PHE A 82 4.90 -14.18 -2.53
CA PHE A 82 5.76 -13.00 -2.44
C PHE A 82 7.21 -13.32 -2.85
N LEU A 83 7.76 -12.57 -3.80
CA LEU A 83 9.14 -12.72 -4.27
C LEU A 83 10.08 -11.74 -3.59
N GLY A 84 9.64 -10.49 -3.40
CA GLY A 84 10.46 -9.44 -2.84
C GLY A 84 10.03 -8.06 -3.30
N VAL A 85 10.97 -7.12 -3.27
CA VAL A 85 10.74 -5.70 -3.55
C VAL A 85 11.81 -5.15 -4.49
N ASP A 86 11.53 -4.02 -5.12
CA ASP A 86 12.59 -3.24 -5.78
C ASP A 86 13.34 -2.36 -4.78
N GLU A 87 14.33 -1.61 -5.28
CA GLU A 87 15.22 -0.75 -4.50
C GLU A 87 14.54 0.31 -3.62
N LYS A 88 13.22 0.48 -3.70
CA LYS A 88 12.51 1.56 -3.00
C LYS A 88 11.77 1.12 -1.69
N GLY A 89 11.66 -0.18 -1.30
CA GLY A 89 10.90 -0.70 -0.10
C GLY A 89 9.59 -1.55 -0.26
N PHE A 90 8.54 -1.46 0.58
CA PHE A 90 7.23 -2.14 0.36
C PHE A 90 6.06 -1.13 0.37
N THR A 91 5.73 -0.55 -0.79
CA THR A 91 4.70 0.50 -0.97
C THR A 91 4.22 0.45 -2.43
N GLY A 92 3.37 1.37 -2.88
CA GLY A 92 3.12 1.61 -4.31
C GLY A 92 2.47 0.45 -5.09
N ALA A 93 2.69 0.46 -6.41
CA ALA A 93 2.05 -0.47 -7.34
C ALA A 93 2.56 -1.90 -7.15
N ILE A 94 1.68 -2.88 -7.25
CA ILE A 94 2.04 -4.30 -7.12
C ILE A 94 2.27 -4.88 -8.51
N TYR A 95 3.27 -5.75 -8.66
CA TYR A 95 3.59 -6.41 -9.93
C TYR A 95 3.55 -7.93 -9.79
N ILE A 96 3.10 -8.57 -10.86
CA ILE A 96 3.13 -10.01 -11.06
C ILE A 96 4.27 -10.35 -12.02
N THR A 97 5.15 -11.27 -11.63
CA THR A 97 6.27 -11.75 -12.45
C THR A 97 6.61 -13.20 -12.06
N ASN A 98 7.43 -13.89 -12.85
CA ASN A 98 7.90 -15.22 -12.46
C ASN A 98 9.22 -15.15 -11.68
N LYS A 99 9.50 -16.20 -10.89
CA LYS A 99 10.71 -16.26 -10.05
C LYS A 99 12.00 -16.12 -10.86
N ALA A 100 12.06 -16.68 -12.06
CA ALA A 100 13.25 -16.59 -12.90
C ALA A 100 13.53 -15.14 -13.36
N THR A 101 12.49 -14.39 -13.76
CA THR A 101 12.58 -12.97 -14.11
C THR A 101 12.96 -12.13 -12.89
N PHE A 102 12.39 -12.41 -11.72
CA PHE A 102 12.76 -11.72 -10.48
C PHE A 102 14.22 -11.97 -10.12
N ASP A 103 14.65 -13.23 -10.06
CA ASP A 103 16.03 -13.61 -9.73
C ASP A 103 17.03 -12.99 -10.73
N LYS A 104 16.69 -12.94 -12.03
CA LYS A 104 17.53 -12.34 -13.09
C LYS A 104 17.84 -10.86 -12.84
N TYR A 105 16.88 -10.09 -12.37
CA TYR A 105 17.03 -8.65 -12.17
C TYR A 105 17.23 -8.26 -10.71
N SER A 106 17.39 -9.24 -9.82
CA SER A 106 17.58 -9.01 -8.40
C SER A 106 19.03 -9.17 -7.99
N ASN A 107 19.46 -8.29 -7.09
CA ASN A 107 20.72 -8.42 -6.37
C ASN A 107 20.41 -8.50 -4.87
N LYS A 108 20.84 -9.58 -4.21
CA LYS A 108 20.58 -9.84 -2.79
C LYS A 108 19.08 -9.71 -2.41
N GLY A 109 18.18 -10.15 -3.29
CA GLY A 109 16.73 -10.11 -3.05
C GLY A 109 16.05 -8.76 -3.31
N VAL A 110 16.78 -7.79 -3.85
CA VAL A 110 16.25 -6.48 -4.26
C VAL A 110 16.30 -6.37 -5.78
N ALA A 111 15.14 -6.21 -6.42
CA ALA A 111 15.02 -6.09 -7.87
C ALA A 111 15.42 -4.70 -8.37
N ASP A 112 16.03 -4.60 -9.55
CA ASP A 112 16.18 -3.34 -10.30
C ASP A 112 14.85 -2.98 -10.97
N SER A 113 14.16 -1.96 -10.45
CA SER A 113 12.81 -1.60 -10.88
C SER A 113 12.71 -1.31 -12.38
N LYS A 114 13.69 -0.62 -12.96
CA LYS A 114 13.68 -0.25 -14.38
C LYS A 114 13.78 -1.48 -15.27
N LYS A 115 14.65 -2.42 -14.93
CA LYS A 115 14.86 -3.63 -15.72
C LYS A 115 13.70 -4.60 -15.58
N ILE A 116 13.27 -4.88 -14.35
CA ILE A 116 12.23 -5.89 -14.11
C ILE A 116 10.87 -5.44 -14.63
N GLN A 117 10.50 -4.17 -14.48
CA GLN A 117 9.21 -3.64 -14.94
C GLN A 117 9.15 -3.46 -16.47
N GLY A 118 10.30 -3.40 -17.13
CA GLY A 118 10.40 -3.41 -18.59
C GLY A 118 10.39 -4.82 -19.21
N ASP A 119 10.47 -5.87 -18.38
CA ASP A 119 10.45 -7.25 -18.87
C ASP A 119 9.02 -7.69 -19.21
N LYS A 120 8.84 -8.36 -20.35
CA LYS A 120 7.54 -8.82 -20.84
C LYS A 120 6.81 -9.78 -19.88
N ASN A 121 7.55 -10.45 -19.00
CA ASN A 121 6.98 -11.36 -18.02
C ASN A 121 6.52 -10.66 -16.74
N THR A 122 6.72 -9.35 -16.64
CA THR A 122 6.35 -8.55 -15.48
C THR A 122 5.19 -7.63 -15.85
N VAL A 123 4.06 -7.79 -15.18
CA VAL A 123 2.85 -6.99 -15.43
C VAL A 123 2.35 -6.36 -14.14
N PRO A 124 1.83 -5.12 -14.17
CA PRO A 124 1.15 -4.54 -13.02
C PRO A 124 -0.07 -5.38 -12.61
N LEU A 125 -0.28 -5.55 -11.30
CA LEU A 125 -1.46 -6.22 -10.74
C LEU A 125 -2.76 -5.60 -11.27
N LYS A 126 -2.76 -4.28 -11.51
CA LYS A 126 -3.89 -3.53 -12.08
C LYS A 126 -4.40 -4.11 -13.40
N THR A 127 -3.52 -4.71 -14.20
CA THR A 127 -3.80 -5.21 -15.55
C THR A 127 -3.65 -6.72 -15.66
N SER A 128 -3.19 -7.40 -14.61
CA SER A 128 -3.01 -8.85 -14.61
C SER A 128 -4.34 -9.57 -14.43
N VAL A 129 -4.51 -10.69 -15.12
CA VAL A 129 -5.57 -11.66 -14.84
C VAL A 129 -4.90 -12.78 -14.03
N ILE A 130 -5.33 -12.96 -12.78
CA ILE A 130 -4.80 -13.97 -11.87
C ILE A 130 -5.95 -14.74 -11.22
N GLU A 131 -5.66 -15.94 -10.73
CA GLU A 131 -6.62 -16.75 -10.01
C GLU A 131 -7.12 -16.04 -8.72
N LEU A 132 -8.37 -16.34 -8.32
CA LEU A 132 -8.98 -15.74 -7.13
C LEU A 132 -8.17 -16.03 -5.86
N ALA A 133 -7.59 -17.23 -5.77
CA ALA A 133 -6.71 -17.61 -4.67
C ALA A 133 -5.46 -16.73 -4.62
N SER A 134 -4.79 -16.54 -5.77
CA SER A 134 -3.61 -15.67 -5.87
C SER A 134 -3.90 -14.25 -5.44
N GLN A 135 -5.05 -13.71 -5.86
CA GLN A 135 -5.48 -12.38 -5.44
C GLN A 135 -5.70 -12.30 -3.92
N ALA A 136 -6.35 -13.30 -3.33
CA ALA A 136 -6.55 -13.39 -1.88
C ALA A 136 -5.22 -13.46 -1.13
N HIS A 137 -4.26 -14.25 -1.63
CA HIS A 137 -2.91 -14.36 -1.08
C HIS A 137 -2.18 -13.02 -1.07
N ILE A 138 -2.20 -12.30 -2.19
CA ILE A 138 -1.55 -10.99 -2.33
C ILE A 138 -2.19 -9.96 -1.38
N TYR A 139 -3.51 -9.84 -1.38
CA TYR A 139 -4.20 -8.88 -0.50
C TYR A 139 -3.92 -9.18 0.97
N THR A 140 -3.93 -10.46 1.33
CA THR A 140 -3.66 -10.90 2.70
C THR A 140 -2.21 -10.61 3.11
N ASP A 141 -1.24 -10.87 2.25
CA ASP A 141 0.17 -10.61 2.55
C ASP A 141 0.43 -9.10 2.72
N VAL A 142 -0.14 -8.26 1.84
CA VAL A 142 -0.07 -6.80 1.93
C VAL A 142 -0.64 -6.27 3.24
N LEU A 143 -1.76 -6.83 3.70
CA LEU A 143 -2.36 -6.48 4.99
C LEU A 143 -1.48 -6.90 6.16
N LYS A 144 -0.98 -8.14 6.16
CA LYS A 144 -0.12 -8.70 7.22
C LYS A 144 1.24 -8.01 7.34
N LYS A 145 1.76 -7.44 6.24
CA LYS A 145 3.00 -6.66 6.24
C LYS A 145 2.82 -5.20 6.69
N SER A 146 1.59 -4.78 7.04
CA SER A 146 1.41 -3.46 7.64
C SER A 146 2.07 -3.38 9.01
N THR A 147 2.65 -2.22 9.32
CA THR A 147 3.22 -1.93 10.64
C THR A 147 2.24 -1.21 11.57
N ASP A 148 1.03 -0.87 11.10
CA ASP A 148 -0.01 -0.27 11.95
C ASP A 148 -0.63 -1.37 12.82
N ALA A 149 -0.58 -1.18 14.15
CA ALA A 149 -1.17 -2.11 15.11
C ALA A 149 -2.69 -2.28 14.95
N LYS A 150 -3.40 -1.33 14.34
CA LYS A 150 -4.82 -1.46 13.98
C LYS A 150 -5.07 -2.53 12.92
N LEU A 151 -4.03 -2.88 12.18
CA LEU A 151 -4.05 -3.87 11.10
C LEU A 151 -3.44 -5.20 11.56
N ASP A 152 -3.59 -5.56 12.83
CA ASP A 152 -3.34 -6.94 13.28
C ASP A 152 -4.39 -7.89 12.68
N MET A 153 -3.98 -8.63 11.67
CA MET A 153 -4.83 -9.57 10.91
C MET A 153 -5.09 -10.91 11.64
N SER A 154 -4.71 -11.06 12.91
CA SER A 154 -4.94 -12.30 13.70
C SER A 154 -6.43 -12.70 13.84
N GLY A 155 -7.33 -11.72 13.72
CA GLY A 155 -8.78 -11.88 13.75
C GLY A 155 -9.41 -12.29 12.41
N LEU A 156 -8.63 -12.32 11.32
CA LEU A 156 -9.12 -12.61 9.98
C LEU A 156 -9.60 -14.07 9.86
N TYR A 157 -10.76 -14.27 9.25
CA TYR A 157 -11.37 -15.58 9.05
C TYR A 157 -10.45 -16.45 8.18
N LYS A 158 -10.12 -17.65 8.68
CA LYS A 158 -9.13 -18.57 8.10
C LYS A 158 -7.75 -17.91 7.83
N GLY A 159 -7.48 -16.76 8.47
CA GLY A 159 -6.24 -16.02 8.30
C GLY A 159 -6.08 -15.35 6.93
N GLU A 160 -7.16 -15.20 6.15
CA GLU A 160 -7.08 -14.74 4.76
C GLU A 160 -8.31 -13.94 4.29
N VAL A 161 -8.11 -13.03 3.34
CA VAL A 161 -9.18 -12.32 2.63
C VAL A 161 -10.01 -13.31 1.80
N SER A 162 -11.31 -13.07 1.68
CA SER A 162 -12.21 -13.83 0.79
C SER A 162 -12.44 -13.08 -0.51
N ILE A 163 -12.57 -13.79 -1.63
CA ILE A 163 -12.90 -13.20 -2.92
C ILE A 163 -14.22 -13.80 -3.41
N VAL A 164 -15.23 -12.97 -3.66
CA VAL A 164 -16.50 -13.39 -4.25
C VAL A 164 -16.46 -13.16 -5.76
N ASP A 165 -16.67 -14.20 -6.54
CA ASP A 165 -16.69 -14.14 -8.00
C ASP A 165 -18.10 -14.09 -8.57
N ASP A 166 -19.02 -14.82 -7.92
CA ASP A 166 -20.42 -14.79 -8.28
C ASP A 166 -21.30 -14.87 -7.03
N VAL A 167 -22.53 -14.38 -7.16
CA VAL A 167 -23.52 -14.42 -6.08
C VAL A 167 -24.77 -15.13 -6.58
N VAL A 168 -25.07 -16.26 -5.95
CA VAL A 168 -26.24 -17.09 -6.29
C VAL A 168 -27.34 -16.87 -5.27
N ARG A 169 -28.56 -16.57 -5.74
CA ARG A 169 -29.74 -16.54 -4.88
C ARG A 169 -30.16 -17.96 -4.54
N VAL A 170 -30.20 -18.29 -3.24
CA VAL A 170 -30.57 -19.62 -2.74
C VAL A 170 -31.93 -19.62 -2.02
N GLY A 171 -32.51 -18.46 -1.73
CA GLY A 171 -33.80 -18.34 -1.06
C GLY A 171 -34.46 -16.97 -1.20
N LEU A 172 -35.52 -16.73 -0.43
CA LEU A 172 -36.18 -15.43 -0.34
C LEU A 172 -35.28 -14.49 0.49
N ASN A 173 -34.48 -13.67 -0.21
CA ASN A 173 -33.45 -12.80 0.36
C ASN A 173 -32.19 -13.51 0.87
N GLU A 174 -32.00 -14.78 0.54
CA GLU A 174 -30.77 -15.51 0.86
C GLU A 174 -29.87 -15.61 -0.37
N TYR A 175 -28.61 -15.21 -0.18
CA TYR A 175 -27.60 -15.14 -1.22
C TYR A 175 -26.33 -15.84 -0.75
N MET A 176 -25.78 -16.68 -1.61
CA MET A 176 -24.54 -17.42 -1.38
C MET A 176 -23.46 -16.90 -2.31
N GLY A 177 -22.31 -16.52 -1.74
CA GLY A 177 -21.13 -16.15 -2.50
C GLY A 177 -20.41 -17.38 -3.01
N LYS A 178 -20.10 -17.40 -4.31
CA LYS A 178 -19.18 -18.36 -4.92
C LYS A 178 -17.84 -17.67 -5.14
N GLY A 179 -16.75 -18.34 -4.84
CA GLY A 179 -15.40 -17.80 -5.01
C GLY A 179 -14.42 -18.43 -4.04
N TYR A 180 -13.41 -17.67 -3.64
CA TYR A 180 -12.33 -18.14 -2.80
C TYR A 180 -12.53 -17.82 -1.32
N ASN A 181 -12.13 -18.77 -0.48
CA ASN A 181 -12.15 -18.66 0.98
C ASN A 181 -13.54 -18.36 1.57
N ASP A 182 -14.56 -19.11 1.12
CA ASP A 182 -15.94 -19.07 1.65
C ASP A 182 -16.47 -17.62 1.74
N PRO A 183 -16.65 -16.94 0.60
CA PRO A 183 -16.99 -15.52 0.60
C PRO A 183 -18.46 -15.27 0.93
N TYR A 184 -18.75 -14.08 1.46
CA TYR A 184 -20.13 -13.65 1.66
C TYR A 184 -20.81 -13.28 0.32
N GLY A 185 -22.05 -13.72 0.13
CA GLY A 185 -22.88 -13.32 -1.02
C GLY A 185 -23.83 -12.20 -0.64
N HIS A 186 -23.86 -11.13 -1.43
CA HIS A 186 -24.76 -9.99 -1.20
C HIS A 186 -25.52 -9.61 -2.47
N LYS A 187 -26.81 -9.28 -2.33
CA LYS A 187 -27.67 -8.88 -3.45
C LYS A 187 -27.13 -7.68 -4.21
N GLU A 188 -26.66 -6.67 -3.47
CA GLU A 188 -26.21 -5.39 -4.03
C GLU A 188 -24.76 -5.44 -4.52
N LYS A 189 -24.06 -6.58 -4.31
CA LYS A 189 -22.70 -6.77 -4.80
C LYS A 189 -21.76 -5.59 -4.47
N PRO A 190 -21.52 -5.30 -3.17
CA PRO A 190 -20.64 -4.22 -2.79
C PRO A 190 -19.19 -4.58 -3.15
N LYS A 191 -18.38 -3.57 -3.50
CA LYS A 191 -16.96 -3.76 -3.84
C LYS A 191 -16.21 -4.57 -2.78
N TYR A 192 -16.45 -4.22 -1.52
CA TYR A 192 -15.87 -4.84 -0.34
C TYR A 192 -16.96 -4.98 0.72
N SER A 193 -16.86 -6.00 1.56
CA SER A 193 -17.77 -6.17 2.68
C SER A 193 -17.10 -6.88 3.85
N THR A 194 -17.63 -6.60 5.03
CA THR A 194 -17.19 -7.24 6.27
C THR A 194 -18.35 -8.01 6.90
N THR A 195 -18.11 -9.28 7.19
CA THR A 195 -19.03 -10.17 7.91
C THR A 195 -18.28 -10.92 9.01
N TYR A 196 -18.99 -11.72 9.81
CA TYR A 196 -18.39 -12.49 10.89
C TYR A 196 -18.75 -13.96 10.72
N VAL A 197 -17.76 -14.84 10.87
CA VAL A 197 -17.94 -16.29 10.85
C VAL A 197 -17.27 -16.87 12.09
N LYS A 198 -18.06 -17.44 13.00
CA LYS A 198 -17.58 -18.03 14.27
C LYS A 198 -16.70 -17.05 15.08
N GLY A 199 -17.10 -15.78 15.14
CA GLY A 199 -16.37 -14.73 15.86
C GLY A 199 -15.10 -14.21 15.18
N LYS A 200 -14.77 -14.70 13.97
CA LYS A 200 -13.68 -14.18 13.14
C LYS A 200 -14.22 -13.20 12.10
N ILE A 201 -13.41 -12.19 11.78
CA ILE A 201 -13.74 -11.14 10.81
C ILE A 201 -13.48 -11.68 9.41
N ARG A 202 -14.51 -11.74 8.57
CA ARG A 202 -14.38 -12.10 7.15
C ARG A 202 -14.53 -10.84 6.30
N VAL A 203 -13.41 -10.39 5.73
CA VAL A 203 -13.38 -9.34 4.71
C VAL A 203 -13.50 -10.01 3.34
N THR A 204 -14.53 -9.66 2.58
CA THR A 204 -14.81 -10.20 1.24
C THR A 204 -14.67 -9.10 0.19
N VAL A 205 -13.91 -9.37 -0.87
CA VAL A 205 -13.74 -8.50 -2.03
C VAL A 205 -14.50 -9.08 -3.20
N GLU A 206 -15.23 -8.24 -3.94
CA GLU A 206 -15.87 -8.65 -5.19
C GLU A 206 -14.86 -8.75 -6.35
N SER A 207 -14.93 -9.84 -7.10
CA SER A 207 -14.13 -10.05 -8.30
C SER A 207 -14.63 -9.20 -9.47
N GLY A 208 -13.79 -8.97 -10.48
CA GLY A 208 -14.15 -8.26 -11.70
C GLY A 208 -13.86 -6.76 -11.67
N TYR A 209 -14.69 -5.97 -12.36
CA TYR A 209 -14.43 -4.53 -12.66
C TYR A 209 -14.16 -3.66 -11.42
N ASN A 210 -14.58 -4.07 -10.22
CA ASN A 210 -14.35 -3.32 -8.99
C ASN A 210 -12.96 -3.53 -8.37
N GLN A 211 -12.20 -4.53 -8.83
CA GLN A 211 -10.79 -4.76 -8.43
C GLN A 211 -9.85 -3.65 -8.91
N HIS A 212 -10.30 -2.77 -9.81
CA HIS A 212 -9.50 -1.67 -10.38
C HIS A 212 -8.96 -0.69 -9.35
N ASP A 213 -9.38 -0.76 -8.09
CA ASP A 213 -8.93 0.13 -7.02
C ASP A 213 -7.85 -0.49 -6.11
N LEU A 214 -7.72 -1.83 -6.06
CA LEU A 214 -6.85 -2.55 -5.12
C LEU A 214 -5.53 -3.02 -5.74
N TYR A 215 -4.86 -2.14 -6.49
CA TYR A 215 -3.63 -2.46 -7.20
C TYR A 215 -2.37 -1.83 -6.59
N THR A 216 -2.52 -1.13 -5.46
CA THR A 216 -1.39 -0.60 -4.69
C THR A 216 -1.43 -1.10 -3.26
N VAL A 217 -0.27 -1.16 -2.61
CA VAL A 217 -0.12 -1.49 -1.18
C VAL A 217 -1.04 -0.60 -0.34
N GLU A 218 -1.07 0.70 -0.65
CA GLU A 218 -1.86 1.67 0.10
C GLU A 218 -3.36 1.53 -0.11
N SER A 219 -3.80 1.25 -1.33
CA SER A 219 -5.21 1.01 -1.59
C SER A 219 -5.70 -0.21 -0.81
N ILE A 220 -4.94 -1.31 -0.80
CA ILE A 220 -5.27 -2.51 -0.05
C ILE A 220 -5.30 -2.23 1.46
N GLN A 221 -4.24 -1.64 2.01
CA GLN A 221 -4.19 -1.34 3.44
C GLN A 221 -5.26 -0.32 3.87
N ASN A 222 -5.58 0.67 3.05
CA ASN A 222 -6.55 1.71 3.39
C ASN A 222 -8.00 1.21 3.28
N TYR A 223 -8.37 0.58 2.16
CA TYR A 223 -9.74 0.10 1.96
C TYR A 223 -9.99 -1.21 2.71
N LEU A 224 -9.19 -2.25 2.49
CA LEU A 224 -9.44 -3.55 3.14
C LEU A 224 -9.00 -3.55 4.61
N GLY A 225 -7.86 -2.92 4.91
CA GLY A 225 -7.35 -2.87 6.29
C GLY A 225 -8.13 -1.88 7.14
N VAL A 226 -8.03 -0.59 6.82
CA VAL A 226 -8.56 0.47 7.69
C VAL A 226 -10.09 0.55 7.65
N HIS A 227 -10.70 0.48 6.47
CA HIS A 227 -12.14 0.61 6.33
C HIS A 227 -12.88 -0.67 6.73
N GLU A 228 -12.58 -1.78 6.05
CA GLU A 228 -13.29 -3.05 6.25
C GLU A 228 -12.86 -3.73 7.55
N TYR A 229 -11.60 -4.15 7.66
CA TYR A 229 -11.16 -4.97 8.79
C TYR A 229 -11.21 -4.20 10.11
N TYR A 230 -10.56 -3.03 10.19
CA TYR A 230 -10.54 -2.24 11.43
C TYR A 230 -11.87 -1.52 11.66
N GLY A 231 -12.38 -0.77 10.68
CA GLY A 231 -13.59 0.04 10.84
C GLY A 231 -14.86 -0.79 11.05
N HIS A 232 -15.18 -1.67 10.10
CA HIS A 232 -16.37 -2.53 10.19
C HIS A 232 -16.15 -3.76 11.09
N GLY A 233 -14.98 -4.38 11.04
CA GLY A 233 -14.68 -5.64 11.73
C GLY A 233 -14.31 -5.49 13.20
N ILE A 234 -13.37 -4.61 13.54
CA ILE A 234 -12.93 -4.42 14.94
C ILE A 234 -13.84 -3.41 15.66
N MET A 235 -14.09 -2.27 15.02
CA MET A 235 -14.78 -1.14 15.66
C MET A 235 -16.30 -1.15 15.49
N ASN A 236 -16.82 -2.05 14.63
CA ASN A 236 -18.25 -2.22 14.35
C ASN A 236 -18.96 -0.92 13.90
N TRP A 237 -18.28 -0.11 13.08
CA TRP A 237 -18.81 1.16 12.56
C TRP A 237 -19.65 0.98 11.29
N SER A 238 -20.69 0.17 11.35
CA SER A 238 -21.51 -0.19 10.17
C SER A 238 -22.85 0.54 10.08
N LYS A 239 -23.27 1.25 11.14
CA LYS A 239 -24.52 2.02 11.15
C LYS A 239 -24.35 3.36 10.43
N THR A 240 -25.43 3.90 9.87
CA THR A 240 -25.44 5.24 9.23
C THR A 240 -24.82 6.33 10.11
N SER A 241 -25.10 6.30 11.41
CA SER A 241 -24.58 7.29 12.37
C SER A 241 -23.09 7.13 12.70
N THR A 242 -22.50 5.97 12.39
CA THR A 242 -21.11 5.63 12.73
C THR A 242 -20.21 5.44 11.51
N HIS A 243 -20.76 5.20 10.32
CA HIS A 243 -19.97 4.81 9.13
C HIS A 243 -18.97 5.89 8.70
N TRP A 244 -19.28 7.17 8.95
CA TRP A 244 -18.32 8.27 8.74
C TRP A 244 -17.01 8.08 9.50
N LYS A 245 -17.00 7.32 10.61
CA LYS A 245 -15.80 7.01 11.39
C LYS A 245 -14.84 6.10 10.63
N CYS A 246 -15.33 5.20 9.77
CA CYS A 246 -14.47 4.40 8.88
C CYS A 246 -13.69 5.33 7.93
N TYR A 247 -14.40 6.23 7.25
CA TYR A 247 -13.76 7.20 6.36
C TYR A 247 -12.85 8.17 7.12
N ASN A 248 -13.22 8.57 8.34
CA ASN A 248 -12.34 9.37 9.20
C ASN A 248 -11.04 8.63 9.54
N ALA A 249 -11.12 7.32 9.83
CA ALA A 249 -9.93 6.50 10.08
C ALA A 249 -9.06 6.42 8.81
N GLN A 250 -9.66 6.24 7.63
CA GLN A 250 -8.95 6.27 6.36
C GLN A 250 -8.20 7.59 6.14
N LEU A 251 -8.87 8.74 6.32
CA LEU A 251 -8.28 10.09 6.15
C LEU A 251 -7.07 10.33 7.06
N ASN A 252 -7.09 9.76 8.27
CA ASN A 252 -6.02 9.93 9.26
C ASN A 252 -4.93 8.85 9.18
N HIS A 253 -5.09 7.83 8.33
CA HIS A 253 -4.10 6.77 8.18
C HIS A 253 -2.95 7.20 7.24
N PRO A 254 -1.68 6.83 7.51
CA PRO A 254 -0.53 7.24 6.69
C PRO A 254 -0.65 6.91 5.19
N THR A 255 -1.33 5.81 4.86
CA THR A 255 -1.53 5.37 3.47
C THR A 255 -2.37 6.34 2.65
N PHE A 256 -3.24 7.13 3.27
CA PHE A 256 -4.15 8.05 2.58
C PHE A 256 -3.44 9.02 1.64
N LYS A 257 -2.33 9.60 2.11
CA LYS A 257 -1.55 10.59 1.36
C LYS A 257 -0.91 10.01 0.10
N LYS A 258 -0.74 8.68 0.04
CA LYS A 258 -0.10 7.95 -1.04
C LYS A 258 -1.11 7.30 -1.99
N LEU A 259 -2.40 7.34 -1.67
CA LEU A 259 -3.44 6.83 -2.56
C LEU A 259 -3.49 7.63 -3.87
N PRO A 260 -3.90 7.00 -4.99
CA PRO A 260 -4.32 7.72 -6.18
C PRO A 260 -5.28 8.87 -5.86
N LYS A 261 -5.12 9.99 -6.57
CA LYS A 261 -5.90 11.21 -6.31
C LYS A 261 -7.41 10.98 -6.31
N TYR A 262 -7.91 10.18 -7.25
CA TYR A 262 -9.32 9.85 -7.34
C TYR A 262 -9.85 9.08 -6.11
N GLN A 263 -9.04 8.20 -5.52
CA GLN A 263 -9.39 7.49 -4.28
C GLN A 263 -9.38 8.44 -3.07
N GLN A 264 -8.43 9.37 -3.02
CA GLN A 264 -8.42 10.39 -1.97
C GLN A 264 -9.69 11.25 -2.01
N ASP A 265 -10.13 11.62 -3.22
CA ASP A 265 -11.32 12.45 -3.41
C ASP A 265 -12.61 11.66 -3.11
N GLU A 266 -12.70 10.39 -3.53
CA GLU A 266 -13.79 9.48 -3.15
C GLU A 266 -13.94 9.38 -1.62
N ILE A 267 -12.84 9.12 -0.90
CA ILE A 267 -12.86 8.98 0.56
C ILE A 267 -13.34 10.28 1.23
N LYS A 268 -12.90 11.44 0.74
CA LYS A 268 -13.35 12.75 1.28
C LYS A 268 -14.84 13.00 1.02
N GLU A 269 -15.31 12.70 -0.19
CA GLU A 269 -16.72 12.84 -0.55
C GLU A 269 -17.59 11.94 0.32
N ARG A 270 -17.23 10.67 0.44
CA ARG A 270 -17.92 9.69 1.28
C ARG A 270 -17.90 10.09 2.75
N TYR A 271 -16.76 10.57 3.28
CA TYR A 271 -16.69 11.11 4.62
C TYR A 271 -17.74 12.21 4.83
N ASN A 272 -17.77 13.22 3.96
CA ASN A 272 -18.72 14.34 4.08
C ASN A 272 -20.18 13.86 3.99
N LEU A 273 -20.47 12.94 3.07
CA LEU A 273 -21.80 12.35 2.91
C LEU A 273 -22.29 11.67 4.20
N TYR A 274 -21.50 10.76 4.78
CA TYR A 274 -21.91 10.05 5.99
C TYR A 274 -21.83 10.93 7.23
N TYR A 275 -20.88 11.87 7.30
CA TYR A 275 -20.77 12.81 8.40
C TYR A 275 -22.01 13.72 8.47
N SER A 276 -22.54 14.16 7.33
CA SER A 276 -23.80 14.93 7.27
C SER A 276 -25.02 14.15 7.79
N LYS A 277 -24.98 12.82 7.71
CA LYS A 277 -26.06 11.92 8.14
C LYS A 277 -25.91 11.44 9.60
N ARG A 278 -24.84 11.83 10.31
CA ARG A 278 -24.49 11.26 11.63
C ARG A 278 -25.55 11.42 12.74
N GLY A 279 -26.44 12.41 12.60
CA GLY A 279 -27.53 12.70 13.55
C GLY A 279 -28.92 12.29 13.06
N LYS A 280 -29.00 11.57 11.93
CA LYS A 280 -30.23 10.96 11.39
C LYS A 280 -30.20 9.46 11.64
#